data_AF-A0A9X3I2Q0-F1
#
_entry.id   AF-A0A9X3I2Q0-F1
#
_cell.length_a   1.000
_cell.length_b   1.000
_cell.length_c   1.000
_cell.angle_alpha   90.00
_cell.angle_beta   90.00
_cell.angle_gamma   90.00
#
_symmetry.space_group_name_H-M   'P 1'
#
loop_
_entity.id
_entity.type
_entity.pdbx_description
1 polymer ?
#
loop_
_entity_poly.entity_id
_entity_poly.type
_entity_poly.pdbx_seq_one_letter_code
_entity_poly.pdbx_strand_id
1 'polypeptide(L)'
;MSATETLPNGKNHTVDKMMIMLEQKKNGYAVSVVHPISEFIHLPLKKGGIPNIKTQEQVANSIVNFLNFVFIENHAKYKLSSVKDLLFEHGVDYLNIYGLMGRNNAPVKKETVKRCEWNLTRLYYFLAKKNILNHITINDFDFKEYSYEVLEVKRKPESPFINVNYPNDEEETLLIHDLPRELIIPFIQTAYTYTPRIALGVAFQCFGGLRAGEVVNIARTGITPSGEFGLYGFQVIIKNRNFRPELKDIKGKGTVKKRRRQGIFPFNGELLQLL
;
A
#
# COMPACT_ATOMS: atom_id res chain seq x y z
N MET A 1 15.30 -15.05 8.37
CA MET A 1 16.30 -14.18 9.03
C MET A 1 15.54 -13.16 9.87
N SER A 2 15.81 -13.09 11.16
CA SER A 2 15.22 -12.07 12.04
C SER A 2 16.14 -10.85 12.05
N ALA A 3 15.58 -9.68 11.74
CA ALA A 3 16.29 -8.41 11.79
C ALA A 3 15.72 -7.57 12.93
N THR A 4 16.59 -7.05 13.78
CA THR A 4 16.22 -6.20 14.92
C THR A 4 16.26 -4.74 14.47
N GLU A 5 15.11 -4.07 14.43
CA GLU A 5 15.06 -2.62 14.24
C GLU A 5 14.90 -1.93 15.59
N THR A 6 15.84 -1.04 15.95
CA THR A 6 15.71 -0.21 17.13
C THR A 6 14.82 0.99 16.79
N LEU A 7 13.65 1.05 17.41
CA LEU A 7 12.75 2.20 17.25
C LEU A 7 13.35 3.45 17.92
N PRO A 8 12.96 4.67 17.51
CA PRO A 8 13.44 5.93 18.11
C PRO A 8 13.13 6.11 19.61
N ASN A 9 12.38 5.18 20.21
CA ASN A 9 12.07 5.13 21.64
C ASN A 9 12.91 4.08 22.38
N GLY A 10 13.98 3.55 21.77
CA GLY A 10 14.88 2.56 22.38
C GLY A 10 14.32 1.14 22.46
N LYS A 11 13.11 0.88 21.96
CA LYS A 11 12.54 -0.47 21.92
C LYS A 11 13.03 -1.22 20.68
N ASN A 12 13.58 -2.41 20.90
CA ASN A 12 13.91 -3.35 19.84
C ASN A 12 12.63 -3.99 19.32
N HIS A 13 12.39 -3.86 18.02
CA HIS A 13 11.32 -4.55 17.31
C HIS A 13 11.94 -5.69 16.50
N THR A 14 11.60 -6.92 16.85
CA THR A 14 11.99 -8.10 16.06
C THR A 14 11.10 -8.13 14.83
N VAL A 15 11.69 -8.05 13.65
CA VAL A 15 10.98 -8.24 12.38
C VAL A 15 11.38 -9.60 11.83
N ASP A 16 10.46 -10.56 11.89
CA ASP A 16 10.62 -11.86 11.26
C ASP A 16 10.29 -11.74 9.78
N LYS A 17 11.25 -12.12 8.94
CA LYS A 17 11.11 -12.12 7.48
C LYS A 17 11.21 -13.54 6.95
N MET A 18 10.19 -13.93 6.19
CA MET A 18 10.19 -15.17 5.42
C MET A 18 10.70 -14.88 4.00
N MET A 19 11.72 -15.62 3.58
CA MET A 19 12.28 -15.54 2.23
C MET A 19 12.44 -16.96 1.71
N ILE A 20 12.14 -17.15 0.43
CA ILE A 20 12.46 -18.40 -0.26
C ILE A 20 13.96 -18.35 -0.58
N MET A 21 14.69 -19.36 -0.16
CA MET A 21 16.12 -19.53 -0.40
C MET A 21 16.31 -20.72 -1.33
N LEU A 22 17.24 -20.59 -2.28
CA LEU A 22 17.72 -21.64 -3.15
C LEU A 22 19.07 -22.12 -2.63
N GLU A 23 19.23 -23.41 -2.44
CA GLU A 23 20.53 -24.00 -2.14
C GLU A 23 21.24 -24.34 -3.45
N GLN A 24 22.44 -23.82 -3.65
CA GLN A 24 23.27 -24.08 -4.81
C GLN A 24 24.61 -24.67 -4.37
N LYS A 25 25.04 -25.76 -4.99
CA LYS A 25 26.40 -26.29 -4.79
C LYS A 25 27.36 -25.58 -5.74
N LYS A 26 28.24 -24.75 -5.18
CA LYS A 26 29.32 -24.09 -5.94
C LYS A 26 30.65 -24.51 -5.34
N ASN A 27 31.51 -25.12 -6.16
CA ASN A 27 32.83 -25.61 -5.76
C ASN A 27 32.79 -26.58 -4.55
N GLY A 28 31.77 -27.43 -4.45
CA GLY A 28 31.62 -28.39 -3.35
C GLY A 28 30.96 -27.84 -2.07
N TYR A 29 30.75 -26.52 -1.97
CA TYR A 29 30.06 -25.90 -0.84
C TYR A 29 28.61 -25.57 -1.18
N ALA A 30 27.70 -25.85 -0.24
CA ALA A 30 26.32 -25.39 -0.32
C ALA A 30 26.24 -23.90 0.01
N VAL A 31 25.74 -23.11 -0.94
CA VAL A 31 25.52 -21.66 -0.79
C VAL A 31 24.03 -21.40 -0.91
N SER A 32 23.46 -20.76 0.10
CA SER A 32 22.06 -20.33 0.10
C SER A 32 21.93 -18.96 -0.56
N VAL A 33 21.19 -18.89 -1.66
CA VAL A 33 20.92 -17.67 -2.44
C VAL A 33 19.43 -17.34 -2.35
N VAL A 34 19.06 -16.06 -2.20
CA VAL A 34 17.65 -15.67 -2.16
C VAL A 34 16.99 -15.95 -3.52
N HIS A 35 15.78 -16.54 -3.51
CA HIS A 35 15.03 -16.75 -4.73
C HIS A 35 14.68 -15.40 -5.40
N PRO A 36 14.81 -15.26 -6.73
CA PRO A 36 14.59 -13.98 -7.43
C PRO A 36 13.23 -13.32 -7.13
N ILE A 37 12.17 -14.12 -6.95
CA ILE A 37 10.84 -13.60 -6.57
C ILE A 37 10.85 -12.98 -5.16
N SER A 38 11.46 -13.66 -4.19
CA SER A 38 11.57 -13.12 -2.83
C SER A 38 12.43 -11.85 -2.82
N GLU A 39 13.52 -11.83 -3.58
CA GLU A 39 14.34 -10.64 -3.75
C GLU A 39 13.55 -9.48 -4.39
N PHE A 40 12.76 -9.75 -5.43
CA PHE A 40 11.92 -8.76 -6.09
C PHE A 40 10.94 -8.08 -5.12
N ILE A 41 10.25 -8.87 -4.28
CA ILE A 41 9.29 -8.36 -3.29
C ILE A 41 9.97 -7.42 -2.28
N HIS A 42 11.24 -7.68 -1.96
CA HIS A 42 12.03 -6.90 -1.01
C HIS A 42 12.86 -5.78 -1.64
N LEU A 43 12.70 -5.51 -2.95
CA LEU A 43 13.46 -4.46 -3.62
C LEU A 43 13.33 -3.12 -2.89
N PRO A 44 14.46 -2.43 -2.65
CA PRO A 44 14.46 -1.20 -1.88
C PRO A 44 13.64 -0.11 -2.58
N LEU A 45 12.99 0.73 -1.77
CA LEU A 45 12.30 1.91 -2.25
C LEU A 45 13.30 2.94 -2.79
N LYS A 46 12.83 3.87 -3.64
CA LYS A 46 13.67 4.94 -4.22
C LYS A 46 14.42 5.79 -3.19
N LYS A 47 13.89 5.91 -1.95
CA LYS A 47 14.51 6.67 -0.86
C LYS A 47 15.39 5.80 0.05
N GLY A 48 15.70 4.58 -0.37
CA GLY A 48 16.30 3.55 0.48
C GLY A 48 15.26 2.87 1.38
N GLY A 49 15.66 1.75 1.98
CA GLY A 49 14.83 0.97 2.89
C GLY A 49 13.91 -0.04 2.21
N ILE A 50 13.50 -1.03 2.99
CA ILE A 50 12.63 -2.12 2.54
C ILE A 50 11.18 -1.62 2.55
N PRO A 51 10.35 -1.97 1.55
CA PRO A 51 8.93 -1.63 1.56
C PRO A 51 8.25 -2.11 2.84
N ASN A 52 7.21 -1.41 3.30
CA ASN A 52 6.44 -1.90 4.44
C ASN A 52 5.72 -3.23 4.09
N ILE A 53 5.35 -4.00 5.11
CA ILE A 53 4.74 -5.34 4.96
C ILE A 53 3.51 -5.29 4.05
N LYS A 54 2.67 -4.28 4.17
CA LYS A 54 1.47 -4.13 3.33
C LYS A 54 1.82 -3.96 1.86
N THR A 55 2.82 -3.14 1.54
CA THR A 55 3.29 -2.97 0.16
C THR A 55 3.87 -4.28 -0.37
N GLN A 56 4.66 -5.00 0.45
CA GLN A 56 5.18 -6.32 0.08
C GLN A 56 4.06 -7.32 -0.20
N GLU A 57 3.05 -7.39 0.68
CA GLU A 57 1.88 -8.26 0.55
C GLU A 57 1.07 -7.93 -0.72
N GLN A 58 0.87 -6.65 -1.03
CA GLN A 58 0.17 -6.24 -2.26
C GLN A 58 0.92 -6.66 -3.53
N VAL A 59 2.23 -6.49 -3.55
CA VAL A 59 3.09 -6.92 -4.67
C VAL A 59 3.08 -8.44 -4.76
N ALA A 60 3.30 -9.14 -3.65
CA ALA A 60 3.30 -10.60 -3.58
C ALA A 60 1.99 -11.20 -4.06
N ASN A 61 0.84 -10.68 -3.63
CA ASN A 61 -0.47 -11.15 -4.07
C ASN A 61 -0.66 -11.01 -5.59
N SER A 62 -0.17 -9.92 -6.20
CA SER A 62 -0.24 -9.73 -7.65
C SER A 62 0.59 -10.81 -8.37
N ILE A 63 1.79 -11.08 -7.88
CA ILE A 63 2.71 -12.07 -8.47
C ILE A 63 2.20 -13.49 -8.27
N VAL A 64 1.76 -13.84 -7.06
CA VAL A 64 1.29 -15.20 -6.75
C VAL A 64 0.06 -15.54 -7.58
N ASN A 65 -0.91 -14.62 -7.70
CA ASN A 65 -2.07 -14.85 -8.54
C ASN A 65 -1.67 -15.09 -10.01
N PHE A 66 -0.74 -14.29 -10.53
CA PHE A 66 -0.22 -14.49 -11.88
C PHE A 66 0.50 -15.83 -12.06
N LEU A 67 1.38 -16.21 -11.12
CA LEU A 67 2.11 -17.46 -11.21
C LEU A 67 1.19 -18.68 -11.07
N ASN A 68 0.19 -18.62 -10.19
CA ASN A 68 -0.82 -19.67 -10.10
C ASN A 68 -1.61 -19.79 -11.39
N PHE A 69 -1.99 -18.66 -12.01
CA PHE A 69 -2.68 -18.66 -13.28
C PHE A 69 -1.86 -19.37 -14.38
N VAL A 70 -0.57 -19.08 -14.49
CA VAL A 70 0.30 -19.63 -15.55
C VAL A 70 0.72 -21.08 -15.27
N PHE A 71 1.19 -21.38 -14.06
CA PHE A 71 1.81 -22.68 -13.73
C PHE A 71 0.82 -23.73 -13.22
N ILE A 72 -0.36 -23.32 -12.74
CA ILE A 72 -1.33 -24.24 -12.13
C ILE A 72 -2.62 -24.25 -12.95
N GLU A 73 -3.31 -23.12 -13.04
CA GLU A 73 -4.64 -23.05 -13.66
C GLU A 73 -4.61 -23.31 -15.17
N ASN A 74 -3.59 -22.80 -15.86
CA ASN A 74 -3.41 -22.96 -17.31
C ASN A 74 -2.21 -23.85 -17.66
N HIS A 75 -1.80 -24.74 -16.76
CA HIS A 75 -0.66 -25.63 -17.00
C HIS A 75 -0.84 -26.47 -18.28
N ALA A 76 -2.06 -26.96 -18.53
CA ALA A 76 -2.34 -27.76 -19.73
C ALA A 76 -2.13 -26.97 -21.04
N LYS A 77 -2.37 -25.65 -21.02
CA LYS A 77 -2.20 -24.74 -22.16
C LYS A 77 -0.73 -24.38 -22.36
N TYR A 78 -0.08 -23.86 -21.33
CA TYR A 78 1.28 -23.29 -21.46
C TYR A 78 2.40 -24.30 -21.23
N LYS A 79 2.16 -25.34 -20.42
CA LYS A 79 3.13 -26.40 -20.10
C LYS A 79 4.50 -25.88 -19.62
N LEU A 80 4.50 -24.73 -18.93
CA LEU A 80 5.73 -24.16 -18.39
C LEU A 80 6.20 -24.97 -17.19
N SER A 81 7.50 -25.26 -17.16
CA SER A 81 8.17 -25.91 -16.03
C SER A 81 8.99 -24.95 -15.18
N SER A 82 9.26 -23.74 -15.69
CA SER A 82 10.12 -22.76 -15.05
C SER A 82 9.68 -21.31 -15.30
N VAL A 83 9.96 -20.45 -14.32
CA VAL A 83 9.80 -18.98 -14.43
C VAL A 83 10.67 -18.40 -15.55
N LYS A 84 11.74 -19.10 -15.95
CA LYS A 84 12.62 -18.68 -17.04
C LYS A 84 11.92 -18.65 -18.41
N ASP A 85 10.85 -19.44 -18.57
CA ASP A 85 10.14 -19.61 -19.83
C ASP A 85 8.92 -18.69 -19.94
N LEU A 86 8.81 -17.68 -19.08
CA LEU A 86 7.75 -16.69 -19.14
C LEU A 86 7.88 -15.81 -20.39
N LEU A 87 6.75 -15.61 -21.08
CA LEU A 87 6.59 -14.69 -22.20
C LEU A 87 5.60 -13.57 -21.84
N PHE A 88 5.56 -12.49 -22.62
CA PHE A 88 4.65 -11.36 -22.36
C PHE A 88 3.18 -11.74 -22.56
N GLU A 89 2.90 -12.65 -23.50
CA GLU A 89 1.57 -13.18 -23.82
C GLU A 89 0.91 -13.82 -22.59
N HIS A 90 1.68 -14.49 -21.74
CA HIS A 90 1.16 -15.05 -20.48
C HIS A 90 0.63 -13.94 -19.55
N GLY A 91 1.29 -12.79 -19.53
CA GLY A 91 0.88 -11.62 -18.77
C GLY A 91 -0.37 -10.96 -19.36
N VAL A 92 -0.45 -10.85 -20.68
CA VAL A 92 -1.64 -10.32 -21.38
C VAL A 92 -2.87 -11.19 -21.09
N ASP A 93 -2.75 -12.51 -21.30
CA ASP A 93 -3.83 -13.47 -21.05
C ASP A 93 -4.30 -13.42 -19.59
N TYR A 94 -3.35 -13.37 -18.66
CA TYR A 94 -3.65 -13.22 -17.24
C TYR A 94 -4.40 -11.92 -16.93
N LEU A 95 -3.91 -10.76 -17.41
CA LEU A 95 -4.50 -9.47 -17.10
C LEU A 95 -5.93 -9.34 -17.65
N ASN A 96 -6.18 -9.92 -18.83
CA ASN A 96 -7.51 -9.97 -19.44
C ASN A 96 -8.49 -10.80 -18.60
N ILE A 97 -8.08 -11.98 -18.14
CA ILE A 97 -8.93 -12.82 -17.27
C ILE A 97 -9.08 -12.19 -15.88
N TYR A 98 -8.01 -11.65 -15.33
CA TYR A 98 -8.01 -10.99 -14.03
C TYR A 98 -8.93 -9.76 -14.00
N GLY A 99 -8.97 -8.98 -15.09
CA GLY A 99 -9.90 -7.86 -15.24
C GLY A 99 -11.37 -8.30 -15.19
N LEU A 100 -11.71 -9.43 -15.82
CA LEU A 100 -13.08 -9.93 -15.94
C LEU A 100 -13.56 -10.67 -14.68
N MET A 101 -12.71 -11.49 -14.09
CA MET A 101 -13.12 -12.45 -13.04
C MET A 101 -12.47 -12.16 -11.68
N GLY A 102 -11.38 -11.39 -11.63
CA GLY A 102 -10.68 -11.13 -10.38
C GLY A 102 -10.37 -12.39 -9.58
N ARG A 103 -10.38 -12.27 -8.25
CA ARG A 103 -10.21 -13.42 -7.34
C ARG A 103 -11.54 -14.05 -6.90
N ASN A 104 -12.64 -13.31 -7.03
CA ASN A 104 -13.96 -13.69 -6.50
C ASN A 104 -14.99 -13.92 -7.61
N ASN A 105 -14.53 -14.26 -8.82
CA ASN A 105 -15.36 -14.35 -10.04
C ASN A 105 -16.20 -13.09 -10.29
N ALA A 106 -15.61 -11.92 -10.07
CA ALA A 106 -16.22 -10.63 -10.26
C ALA A 106 -15.25 -9.67 -10.97
N PRO A 107 -15.76 -8.75 -11.82
CA PRO A 107 -14.94 -7.75 -12.49
C PRO A 107 -14.12 -6.92 -11.51
N VAL A 108 -12.88 -6.64 -11.89
CA VAL A 108 -11.93 -5.88 -11.08
C VAL A 108 -11.88 -4.44 -11.58
N LYS A 109 -11.88 -3.48 -10.67
CA LYS A 109 -11.73 -2.06 -11.04
C LYS A 109 -10.46 -1.85 -11.89
N LYS A 110 -10.57 -1.03 -12.93
CA LYS A 110 -9.48 -0.67 -13.85
C LYS A 110 -8.17 -0.33 -13.14
N GLU A 111 -8.24 0.50 -12.10
CA GLU A 111 -7.06 0.91 -11.33
C GLU A 111 -6.36 -0.26 -10.63
N THR A 112 -7.10 -1.30 -10.25
CA THR A 112 -6.51 -2.50 -9.66
C THR A 112 -5.83 -3.37 -10.73
N VAL A 113 -6.40 -3.46 -11.94
CA VAL A 113 -5.76 -4.13 -13.08
C VAL A 113 -4.47 -3.40 -13.46
N LYS A 114 -4.50 -2.07 -13.63
CA LYS A 114 -3.30 -1.24 -13.91
C LYS A 114 -2.21 -1.40 -12.87
N ARG A 115 -2.57 -1.48 -11.59
CA ARG A 115 -1.61 -1.72 -10.51
C ARG A 115 -1.01 -3.13 -10.59
N CYS A 116 -1.79 -4.13 -10.95
CA CYS A 116 -1.31 -5.49 -11.17
C CYS A 116 -0.33 -5.54 -12.34
N GLU A 117 -0.73 -4.97 -13.48
CA GLU A 117 0.08 -4.80 -14.68
C GLU A 117 1.41 -4.09 -14.40
N TRP A 118 1.38 -3.02 -13.61
CA TRP A 118 2.58 -2.32 -13.15
C TRP A 118 3.51 -3.22 -12.33
N ASN A 119 2.96 -4.04 -11.43
CA ASN A 119 3.74 -5.00 -10.65
C ASN A 119 4.37 -6.08 -11.54
N LEU A 120 3.63 -6.58 -12.53
CA LEU A 120 4.13 -7.57 -13.48
C LEU A 120 5.21 -6.99 -14.41
N THR A 121 4.99 -5.78 -14.92
CA THR A 121 5.99 -5.05 -15.73
C THR A 121 7.32 -4.96 -14.99
N ARG A 122 7.27 -4.57 -13.71
CA ARG A 122 8.46 -4.49 -12.87
C ARG A 122 9.09 -5.86 -12.60
N LEU A 123 8.29 -6.91 -12.43
CA LEU A 123 8.79 -8.27 -12.23
C LEU A 123 9.53 -8.76 -13.47
N TYR A 124 8.91 -8.69 -14.64
CA TYR A 124 9.50 -9.10 -15.90
C TYR A 124 10.79 -8.32 -16.18
N TYR A 125 10.76 -6.99 -16.03
CA TYR A 125 11.96 -6.15 -16.17
C TYR A 125 13.08 -6.54 -15.19
N PHE A 126 12.74 -6.83 -13.93
CA PHE A 126 13.72 -7.28 -12.94
C PHE A 126 14.34 -8.63 -13.30
N LEU A 127 13.54 -9.60 -13.75
CA LEU A 127 14.02 -10.92 -14.16
C LEU A 127 14.88 -10.83 -15.43
N ALA A 128 14.49 -10.02 -16.41
CA ALA A 128 15.26 -9.72 -17.61
C ALA A 128 16.60 -9.05 -17.26
N LYS A 129 16.59 -8.06 -16.35
CA LYS A 129 17.82 -7.39 -15.89
C LYS A 129 18.80 -8.35 -15.21
N LYS A 130 18.31 -9.44 -14.62
CA LYS A 130 19.12 -10.50 -14.03
C LYS A 130 19.49 -11.61 -15.00
N ASN A 131 19.12 -11.51 -16.27
CA ASN A 131 19.29 -12.56 -17.28
C ASN A 131 18.70 -13.91 -16.84
N ILE A 132 17.53 -13.86 -16.17
CA ILE A 132 16.83 -15.08 -15.71
C ILE A 132 15.89 -15.61 -16.80
N LEU A 133 15.27 -14.72 -17.58
CA LEU A 133 14.34 -15.10 -18.63
C LEU A 133 15.09 -15.58 -19.88
N ASN A 134 14.60 -16.65 -20.51
CA ASN A 134 15.21 -17.24 -21.69
C ASN A 134 14.87 -16.46 -22.97
N HIS A 135 13.68 -15.83 -23.01
CA HIS A 135 13.10 -15.26 -24.23
C HIS A 135 12.92 -13.74 -24.17
N ILE A 136 13.20 -13.12 -23.02
CA ILE A 136 12.98 -11.69 -22.78
C ILE A 136 14.25 -11.10 -22.19
N THR A 137 14.68 -10.00 -22.79
CA THR A 137 15.83 -9.20 -22.41
C THR A 137 15.40 -7.79 -22.03
N ILE A 138 16.35 -6.98 -21.56
CA ILE A 138 16.10 -5.57 -21.21
C ILE A 138 15.69 -4.75 -22.45
N ASN A 139 16.16 -5.14 -23.64
CA ASN A 139 15.94 -4.39 -24.88
C ASN A 139 14.50 -4.54 -25.41
N ASP A 140 13.76 -5.53 -24.92
CA ASP A 140 12.37 -5.77 -25.29
C ASP A 140 11.38 -4.87 -24.53
N PHE A 141 11.90 -3.94 -23.70
CA PHE A 141 11.09 -2.96 -22.98
C PHE A 141 11.26 -1.57 -23.56
N ASP A 142 10.14 -0.91 -23.79
CA ASP A 142 10.09 0.53 -23.99
C ASP A 142 10.20 1.28 -22.66
N PHE A 143 10.64 2.53 -22.71
CA PHE A 143 10.85 3.35 -21.51
C PHE A 143 10.20 4.71 -21.65
N LYS A 144 9.42 5.07 -20.64
CA LYS A 144 8.92 6.43 -20.49
C LYS A 144 9.90 7.28 -19.70
N GLU A 145 10.24 8.42 -20.28
CA GLU A 145 11.00 9.46 -19.61
C GLU A 145 10.08 10.36 -18.80
N TYR A 146 10.52 10.66 -17.58
CA TYR A 146 9.88 11.66 -16.73
C TYR A 146 10.93 12.69 -16.34
N SER A 147 10.70 13.94 -16.71
CA SER A 147 11.39 15.07 -16.11
C SER A 147 10.60 15.56 -14.90
N TYR A 148 11.29 15.77 -13.79
CA TYR A 148 10.84 16.72 -12.77
C TYR A 148 11.77 17.92 -12.91
N GLU A 149 11.21 19.13 -12.92
CA GLU A 149 11.81 20.39 -13.39
C GLU A 149 13.23 20.75 -12.88
N VAL A 150 13.86 19.99 -11.96
CA VAL A 150 15.22 20.27 -11.47
C VAL A 150 16.08 19.00 -11.20
N LEU A 151 15.62 17.77 -11.48
CA LEU A 151 16.41 16.56 -11.16
C LEU A 151 16.28 15.47 -12.22
N GLU A 152 17.45 14.91 -12.60
CA GLU A 152 17.72 13.73 -13.44
C GLU A 152 16.53 13.08 -14.18
N VAL A 153 16.65 12.94 -15.51
CA VAL A 153 15.69 12.18 -16.33
C VAL A 153 15.56 10.76 -15.80
N LYS A 154 14.37 10.40 -15.32
CA LYS A 154 14.09 9.06 -14.80
C LYS A 154 13.38 8.24 -15.88
N ARG A 155 14.01 7.13 -16.26
CA ARG A 155 13.43 6.13 -17.16
C ARG A 155 12.72 5.05 -16.34
N LYS A 156 11.50 4.70 -16.73
CA LYS A 156 10.76 3.54 -16.19
C LYS A 156 10.31 2.67 -17.36
N PRO A 157 10.35 1.33 -17.24
CA PRO A 157 9.79 0.48 -18.26
C PRO A 157 8.29 0.77 -18.40
N GLU A 158 7.84 0.95 -19.63
CA GLU A 158 6.42 0.93 -19.96
C GLU A 158 5.90 -0.51 -19.90
N SER A 159 4.58 -0.65 -19.89
CA SER A 159 3.96 -1.97 -19.89
C SER A 159 4.23 -2.66 -21.22
N PRO A 160 4.86 -3.85 -21.22
CA PRO A 160 5.05 -4.64 -22.44
C PRO A 160 3.79 -5.43 -22.83
N PHE A 161 2.71 -5.34 -22.04
CA PHE A 161 1.50 -6.13 -22.22
C PHE A 161 0.54 -5.41 -23.18
N ILE A 162 0.72 -5.67 -24.48
CA ILE A 162 -0.10 -5.08 -25.53
C ILE A 162 -1.48 -5.77 -25.56
N ASN A 163 -2.55 -5.02 -25.82
CA ASN A 163 -3.94 -5.50 -25.90
C ASN A 163 -4.56 -5.99 -24.57
N VAL A 164 -4.20 -5.34 -23.45
CA VAL A 164 -4.92 -5.52 -22.18
C VAL A 164 -6.26 -4.78 -22.24
N ASN A 165 -7.34 -5.54 -22.09
CA ASN A 165 -8.71 -5.05 -22.00
C ASN A 165 -9.00 -4.64 -20.56
N TYR A 166 -9.08 -3.33 -20.33
CA TYR A 166 -9.46 -2.83 -19.02
C TYR A 166 -10.98 -2.81 -18.89
N PRO A 167 -11.54 -3.26 -17.74
CA PRO A 167 -12.95 -3.08 -17.45
C PRO A 167 -13.33 -1.60 -17.53
N ASN A 168 -14.48 -1.31 -18.15
CA ASN A 168 -15.05 0.03 -18.13
C ASN A 168 -15.41 0.39 -16.69
N ASP A 169 -15.13 1.64 -16.30
CA ASP A 169 -15.50 2.19 -14.99
C ASP A 169 -17.01 2.52 -14.96
N GLU A 170 -17.88 1.63 -15.48
CA GLU A 170 -19.31 1.90 -15.73
C GLU A 170 -20.20 1.84 -14.48
N GLU A 171 -19.63 1.52 -13.33
CA GLU A 171 -20.27 1.85 -12.06
C GLU A 171 -19.28 2.67 -11.23
N GLU A 172 -19.33 3.99 -11.40
CA GLU A 172 -19.12 4.86 -10.24
C GLU A 172 -20.17 4.44 -9.21
N THR A 173 -19.86 3.44 -8.39
CA THR A 173 -20.39 3.41 -7.04
C THR A 173 -20.15 4.82 -6.53
N LEU A 174 -21.22 5.60 -6.37
CA LEU A 174 -21.24 6.91 -5.75
C LEU A 174 -20.79 6.73 -4.31
N LEU A 175 -19.51 6.43 -4.14
CA LEU A 175 -18.83 6.45 -2.88
C LEU A 175 -18.85 7.92 -2.52
N ILE A 176 -19.72 8.26 -1.57
CA ILE A 176 -19.76 9.58 -0.96
C ILE A 176 -18.41 9.74 -0.26
N HIS A 177 -17.44 10.27 -1.00
CA HIS A 177 -16.09 10.51 -0.51
C HIS A 177 -16.06 11.73 0.42
N ASP A 178 -17.02 12.63 0.23
CA ASP A 178 -17.14 13.87 0.97
C ASP A 178 -18.47 13.91 1.73
N LEU A 179 -18.38 14.20 3.03
CA LEU A 179 -19.55 14.52 3.82
C LEU A 179 -19.99 15.95 3.45
N PRO A 180 -21.24 16.16 2.99
CA PRO A 180 -21.76 17.51 2.75
C PRO A 180 -21.55 18.41 3.97
N ARG A 181 -21.17 19.67 3.75
CA ARG A 181 -20.75 20.58 4.83
C ARG A 181 -21.85 20.78 5.87
N GLU A 182 -23.09 20.87 5.40
CA GLU A 182 -24.31 20.98 6.19
C GLU A 182 -24.56 19.78 7.11
N LEU A 183 -24.01 18.61 6.79
CA LEU A 183 -24.15 17.40 7.60
C LEU A 183 -23.04 17.24 8.65
N ILE A 184 -21.97 18.03 8.60
CA ILE A 184 -20.84 17.91 9.54
C ILE A 184 -21.30 18.13 10.99
N ILE A 185 -22.04 19.21 11.26
CA ILE A 185 -22.51 19.53 12.61
C ILE A 185 -23.57 18.53 13.11
N PRO A 186 -24.62 18.21 12.33
CA PRO A 186 -25.55 17.14 12.70
C PRO A 186 -24.86 15.80 12.99
N PHE A 187 -23.83 15.45 12.22
CA PHE A 187 -23.06 14.22 12.44
C PHE A 187 -22.31 14.21 13.77
N ILE A 188 -21.68 15.35 14.14
CA ILE A 188 -21.00 15.49 15.43
C ILE A 188 -22.00 15.48 16.58
N GLN A 189 -23.13 16.18 16.47
CA GLN A 189 -24.20 16.18 17.48
C GLN A 189 -24.80 14.78 17.67
N THR A 190 -24.95 14.02 16.59
CA THR A 190 -25.40 12.62 16.64
C THR A 190 -24.38 11.77 17.40
N ALA A 191 -23.08 11.93 17.11
CA ALA A 191 -22.02 11.25 17.86
C ALA A 191 -22.04 11.64 19.34
N TYR A 192 -22.26 12.92 19.66
CA TYR A 192 -22.39 13.39 21.04
C TYR A 192 -23.59 12.77 21.77
N THR A 193 -24.74 12.72 21.11
CA THR A 193 -26.00 12.22 21.68
C THR A 193 -25.94 10.71 21.94
N TYR A 194 -25.48 9.92 20.97
CA TYR A 194 -25.56 8.46 21.03
C TYR A 194 -24.25 7.78 21.44
N THR A 195 -23.09 8.40 21.23
CA THR A 195 -21.78 7.84 21.62
C THR A 195 -20.80 8.95 22.05
N PRO A 196 -21.10 9.68 23.15
CA PRO A 196 -20.32 10.86 23.55
C PRO A 196 -18.81 10.63 23.66
N ARG A 197 -18.42 9.40 24.02
CA ARG A 197 -17.01 8.97 24.16
C ARG A 197 -16.16 9.14 22.89
N ILE A 198 -16.77 9.20 21.70
CA ILE A 198 -16.04 9.39 20.44
C ILE A 198 -16.26 10.76 19.80
N ALA A 199 -17.18 11.58 20.33
CA ALA A 199 -17.64 12.81 19.67
C ALA A 199 -16.50 13.81 19.43
N LEU A 200 -15.63 14.03 20.44
CA LEU A 200 -14.41 14.83 20.29
C LEU A 200 -13.48 14.29 19.21
N GLY A 201 -13.37 12.96 19.12
CA GLY A 201 -12.59 12.30 18.10
C GLY A 201 -13.13 12.58 16.70
N VAL A 202 -14.44 12.42 16.51
CA VAL A 202 -15.15 12.72 15.25
C VAL A 202 -14.93 14.19 14.86
N ALA A 203 -15.09 15.13 15.80
CA ALA A 203 -14.84 16.54 15.56
C ALA A 203 -13.39 16.81 15.07
N PHE A 204 -12.40 16.17 15.68
CA PHE A 204 -11.01 16.28 15.23
C PHE A 204 -10.78 15.67 13.83
N GLN A 205 -11.55 14.66 13.42
CA GLN A 205 -11.49 14.13 12.06
C GLN A 205 -12.07 15.14 11.05
N CYS A 206 -13.22 15.72 11.36
CA CYS A 206 -13.88 16.72 10.51
C CYS A 206 -13.06 18.00 10.36
N PHE A 207 -12.57 18.57 11.46
CA PHE A 207 -11.91 19.89 11.45
C PHE A 207 -10.38 19.85 11.46
N GLY A 208 -9.79 18.69 11.72
CA GLY A 208 -8.33 18.48 11.73
C GLY A 208 -7.82 17.55 10.64
N GLY A 209 -8.71 16.94 9.85
CA GLY A 209 -8.36 15.94 8.85
C GLY A 209 -7.65 14.72 9.45
N LEU A 210 -7.93 14.41 10.72
CA LEU A 210 -7.31 13.29 11.41
C LEU A 210 -7.90 11.96 10.92
N ARG A 211 -7.02 10.97 10.74
CA ARG A 211 -7.45 9.58 10.52
C ARG A 211 -7.85 8.97 11.86
N ALA A 212 -8.76 8.00 11.84
CA ALA A 212 -9.18 7.29 13.05
C ALA A 212 -8.00 6.73 13.86
N GLY A 213 -6.99 6.17 13.17
CA GLY A 213 -5.75 5.70 13.81
C GLY A 213 -4.92 6.80 14.48
N GLU A 214 -5.02 8.04 14.02
CA GLU A 214 -4.39 9.19 14.68
C GLU A 214 -5.17 9.61 15.92
N VAL A 215 -6.51 9.69 15.83
CA VAL A 215 -7.41 10.06 16.94
C VAL A 215 -7.23 9.14 18.14
N VAL A 216 -7.27 7.83 17.94
CA VAL A 216 -7.16 6.84 19.04
C VAL A 216 -5.77 6.81 19.70
N ASN A 217 -4.80 7.54 19.17
CA ASN A 217 -3.45 7.66 19.71
C ASN A 217 -3.15 9.04 20.34
N ILE A 218 -4.14 9.94 20.38
CA ILE A 218 -4.02 11.22 21.06
C ILE A 218 -4.06 11.00 22.57
N ALA A 219 -3.08 11.55 23.28
CA ALA A 219 -3.11 11.65 24.73
C ALA A 219 -3.66 13.02 25.12
N ARG A 220 -4.29 13.13 26.30
CA ARG A 220 -4.72 14.42 26.86
C ARG A 220 -3.58 15.44 26.90
N THR A 221 -2.38 15.02 27.32
CA THR A 221 -1.16 15.85 27.35
C THR A 221 -0.65 16.26 25.96
N GLY A 222 -1.19 15.66 24.90
CA GLY A 222 -0.90 16.01 23.52
C GLY A 222 -1.90 16.98 22.91
N ILE A 223 -2.85 17.53 23.67
CA ILE A 223 -3.82 18.51 23.22
C ILE A 223 -3.49 19.84 23.88
N THR A 224 -3.32 20.88 23.06
CA THR A 224 -3.09 22.25 23.52
C THR A 224 -4.21 23.12 22.94
N PRO A 225 -5.14 23.62 23.78
CA PRO A 225 -6.17 24.55 23.31
C PRO A 225 -5.54 25.88 22.92
N SER A 226 -6.14 26.55 21.94
CA SER A 226 -5.85 27.94 21.58
C SER A 226 -7.02 28.82 22.01
N GLY A 227 -6.75 29.87 22.79
CA GLY A 227 -7.80 30.68 23.43
C GLY A 227 -8.41 29.99 24.65
N GLU A 228 -9.36 30.67 25.28
CA GLU A 228 -10.10 30.15 26.42
C GLU A 228 -10.91 28.92 25.97
N PHE A 229 -10.74 27.80 26.67
CA PHE A 229 -11.33 26.51 26.31
C PHE A 229 -11.27 26.22 24.80
N GLY A 230 -10.15 26.46 24.12
CA GLY A 230 -10.00 26.08 22.71
C GLY A 230 -10.90 26.85 21.71
N LEU A 231 -11.37 28.05 22.06
CA LEU A 231 -12.16 28.95 21.20
C LEU A 231 -11.57 29.11 19.79
N TYR A 232 -10.24 29.20 19.70
CA TYR A 232 -9.51 29.35 18.44
C TYR A 232 -8.99 28.02 17.89
N GLY A 233 -9.50 26.90 18.39
CA GLY A 233 -9.15 25.55 18.00
C GLY A 233 -8.09 24.89 18.89
N PHE A 234 -7.43 23.87 18.35
CA PHE A 234 -6.47 23.05 19.09
C PHE A 234 -5.21 22.79 18.29
N GLN A 235 -4.09 22.66 18.98
CA GLN A 235 -2.91 21.98 18.46
C GLN A 235 -2.82 20.58 19.07
N VAL A 236 -2.73 19.57 18.21
CA VAL A 236 -2.67 18.16 18.61
C VAL A 236 -1.33 17.53 18.22
N ILE A 237 -0.71 16.85 19.17
CA ILE A 237 0.54 16.09 18.99
C ILE A 237 0.21 14.65 18.62
N ILE A 238 0.40 14.32 17.34
CA ILE A 238 0.17 13.00 16.78
C ILE A 238 1.45 12.16 16.91
N LYS A 239 1.38 11.12 17.74
CA LYS A 239 2.45 10.14 17.98
C LYS A 239 1.84 8.75 18.00
N ASN A 240 2.58 7.74 17.55
CA ASN A 240 2.13 6.36 17.69
C ASN A 240 2.33 5.90 19.14
N ARG A 241 1.26 5.87 19.93
CA ARG A 241 1.29 5.50 21.36
C ARG A 241 0.74 4.10 21.63
N ASN A 242 0.06 3.52 20.64
CA ASN A 242 -0.57 2.20 20.69
C ASN A 242 -1.59 2.04 21.83
N PHE A 243 -2.39 3.07 22.12
CA PHE A 243 -3.40 2.99 23.18
C PHE A 243 -4.54 2.01 22.90
N ARG A 244 -4.77 1.69 21.62
CA ARG A 244 -5.78 0.74 21.17
C ARG A 244 -5.12 -0.39 20.36
N PRO A 245 -4.36 -1.30 21.01
CA PRO A 245 -3.64 -2.37 20.33
C PRO A 245 -4.59 -3.33 19.57
N GLU A 246 -5.81 -3.51 20.04
CA GLU A 246 -6.85 -4.33 19.42
C GLU A 246 -7.36 -3.76 18.08
N LEU A 247 -7.14 -2.46 17.82
CA LEU A 247 -7.50 -1.84 16.54
C LEU A 247 -6.36 -1.94 15.51
N LYS A 248 -5.22 -2.50 15.89
CA LYS A 248 -4.09 -2.67 14.97
C LYS A 248 -4.36 -3.81 14.01
N ASP A 249 -4.19 -3.52 12.73
CA ASP A 249 -4.13 -4.55 11.70
C ASP A 249 -2.91 -4.36 10.80
N ILE A 250 -2.62 -5.37 9.98
CA ILE A 250 -1.57 -5.35 8.96
C ILE A 250 -1.79 -4.19 7.96
N LYS A 251 -3.02 -3.70 7.83
CA LYS A 251 -3.39 -2.60 6.93
C LYS A 251 -3.08 -1.22 7.52
N GLY A 252 -2.59 -1.14 8.75
CA GLY A 252 -2.20 0.08 9.46
C GLY A 252 -3.34 0.79 10.17
N LYS A 253 -4.49 0.14 10.37
CA LYS A 253 -5.57 0.65 11.23
C LYS A 253 -5.06 0.78 12.66
N GLY A 254 -5.62 1.73 13.42
CA GLY A 254 -5.21 1.99 14.81
C GLY A 254 -3.79 2.54 14.99
N THR A 255 -3.06 2.84 13.92
CA THR A 255 -1.68 3.36 13.98
C THR A 255 -1.52 4.74 13.34
N VAL A 256 -0.47 5.45 13.76
CA VAL A 256 -0.08 6.74 13.19
C VAL A 256 0.96 6.51 12.09
N LYS A 257 0.61 6.87 10.84
CA LYS A 257 1.52 6.80 9.69
C LYS A 257 2.65 7.82 9.75
N LYS A 258 2.34 9.06 10.18
CA LYS A 258 3.30 10.16 10.25
C LYS A 258 3.12 10.91 11.56
N ARG A 259 4.21 11.02 12.33
CA ARG A 259 4.23 11.82 13.56
C ARG A 259 4.30 13.29 13.18
N ARG A 260 3.45 14.13 13.78
CA ARG A 260 3.37 15.57 13.48
C ARG A 260 2.61 16.32 14.58
N ARG A 261 2.76 17.65 14.57
CA ARG A 261 1.78 18.56 15.18
C ARG A 261 0.74 18.90 14.13
N GLN A 262 -0.53 18.89 14.49
CA GLN A 262 -1.64 19.19 13.60
C GLN A 262 -2.56 20.22 14.26
N GLY A 263 -2.91 21.26 13.53
CA GLY A 263 -3.96 22.20 13.94
C GLY A 263 -5.33 21.60 13.68
N ILE A 264 -6.23 21.75 14.64
CA ILE A 264 -7.66 21.51 14.53
C ILE A 264 -8.31 22.89 14.48
N PHE A 265 -8.97 23.20 13.37
CA PHE A 265 -9.56 24.52 13.17
C PHE A 265 -10.88 24.63 13.94
N PRO A 266 -11.18 25.81 14.51
CA PRO A 266 -12.48 26.04 15.12
C PRO A 266 -13.54 26.09 14.01
N PHE A 267 -14.76 25.66 14.35
CA PHE A 267 -15.93 25.89 13.51
C PHE A 267 -16.78 26.98 14.17
N ASN A 268 -16.92 28.12 13.49
CA ASN A 268 -17.66 29.30 13.96
C ASN A 268 -17.31 29.77 15.39
N GLY A 269 -16.10 29.50 15.88
CA GLY A 269 -15.66 29.88 17.23
C GLY A 269 -16.25 29.05 18.38
N GLU A 270 -17.08 28.04 18.12
CA GLU A 270 -17.88 27.36 19.17
C GLU A 270 -17.76 25.83 19.18
N LEU A 271 -16.61 25.30 18.74
CA LEU A 271 -16.40 23.84 18.67
C LEU A 271 -16.67 23.12 20.02
N LEU A 272 -16.47 23.81 21.14
CA LEU A 272 -16.69 23.30 22.49
C LEU A 272 -17.98 23.77 23.17
N GLN A 273 -18.76 24.68 22.59
CA GLN A 273 -20.10 24.94 23.14
C GLN A 273 -21.10 23.85 22.75
N LEU A 274 -20.79 23.09 21.69
CA LEU A 274 -21.62 22.01 21.15
C LEU A 274 -21.27 20.60 21.70
N LEU A 275 -20.19 20.45 22.47
CA LEU A 275 -19.66 19.18 23.00
C LEU A 275 -19.38 19.30 24.51
#